data_AF-A0A939Z4Q4-F1
#
_entry.id   AF-A0A939Z4Q4-F1
#
_cell.length_a   1.000
_cell.length_b   1.000
_cell.length_c   1.000
_cell.angle_alpha   90.00
_cell.angle_beta   90.00
_cell.angle_gamma   90.00
#
_symmetry.space_group_name_H-M   'P 1'
#
loop_
_entity.id
_entity.type
_entity.pdbx_description
1 polymer ?
#
loop_
_entity_poly.entity_id
_entity_poly.type
_entity_poly.pdbx_seq_one_letter_code
_entity_poly.pdbx_strand_id
1 'polypeptide(L)' 'MFTVRHTEETTNRTFRLPKSLLDKMSKIAQKENVSLNSFVIQCCEYAIDNMETGKKEN' A
#
# COMPACT_ATOMS: atom_id res chain seq x y z
N MET A 1 -0.84 -26.23 18.51
CA MET A 1 -1.76 -25.88 17.41
C MET A 1 -0.97 -25.06 16.41
N PHE A 2 -0.71 -25.60 15.23
CA PHE A 2 0.03 -24.91 14.17
C PHE A 2 -0.97 -24.13 13.33
N THR A 3 -1.04 -22.81 13.53
CA THR A 3 -1.83 -21.93 12.66
C THR A 3 -0.97 -21.61 11.45
N VAL A 4 -1.22 -22.32 10.34
CA VAL A 4 -0.63 -22.00 9.04
C VAL A 4 -1.12 -20.60 8.66
N ARG A 5 -0.24 -19.59 8.73
CA ARG A 5 -0.53 -18.26 8.19
C ARG A 5 -0.64 -18.42 6.68
N HIS A 6 -1.84 -18.25 6.12
CA HIS A 6 -2.01 -18.12 4.68
C HIS A 6 -1.05 -17.01 4.22
N THR A 7 -0.07 -17.38 3.40
CA THR A 7 0.69 -16.41 2.62
C THR A 7 -0.33 -15.63 1.82
N GLU A 8 -0.50 -14.35 2.14
CA GLU A 8 -1.43 -13.48 1.42
C GLU A 8 -1.13 -13.60 -0.08
N GLU A 9 -2.14 -13.97 -0.86
CA GLU A 9 -2.00 -14.22 -2.28
C GLU A 9 -1.74 -12.89 -3.00
N THR A 10 -0.45 -12.53 -3.14
CA THR A 10 -0.07 -11.32 -3.87
C THR A 10 -0.13 -11.60 -5.37
N THR A 11 -1.09 -10.98 -6.05
CA THR A 11 -1.17 -11.02 -7.51
C THR A 11 -0.45 -9.81 -8.12
N ASN A 12 0.40 -10.04 -9.12
CA ASN A 12 1.02 -8.93 -9.84
C ASN A 12 -0.04 -8.17 -10.66
N ARG A 13 -0.26 -6.90 -10.31
CA ARG A 13 -1.13 -5.98 -11.05
C ARG A 13 -0.30 -4.79 -11.52
N THR A 14 -0.32 -4.52 -12.83
CA THR A 14 0.38 -3.37 -13.41
C THR A 14 -0.59 -2.19 -13.56
N PHE A 15 -0.29 -1.07 -12.89
CA PHE A 15 -1.03 0.19 -13.00
C PHE A 15 -0.08 1.31 -13.45
N ARG A 16 -0.63 2.36 -14.06
CA ARG A 16 0.15 3.52 -14.52
C ARG A 16 0.03 4.64 -13.49
N LEU A 17 1.17 5.09 -12.96
CA LEU A 17 1.27 6.24 -12.08
C LEU A 17 1.85 7.45 -12.84
N PRO A 18 1.44 8.68 -12.52
CA PRO A 18 2.11 9.87 -13.03
C PRO A 18 3.55 9.93 -12.53
N LYS A 19 4.50 10.28 -13.41
CA LYS A 19 5.94 10.31 -13.11
C LYS A 19 6.29 11.13 -11.86
N SER A 20 5.64 12.29 -11.69
CA SER A 20 5.86 13.17 -10.54
C SER A 20 5.51 12.51 -9.21
N LEU A 21 4.46 11.67 -9.20
CA LEU A 21 4.07 10.93 -8.00
C LEU A 21 5.06 9.80 -7.72
N LEU A 22 5.44 9.04 -8.74
CA LEU A 22 6.40 7.95 -8.60
C LEU A 22 7.76 8.44 -8.08
N ASP A 23 8.25 9.59 -8.55
CA ASP A 23 9.48 10.22 -8.06
C ASP A 23 9.41 10.55 -6.57
N LYS A 24 8.30 11.15 -6.13
CA LYS A 24 8.07 11.45 -4.71
C LYS A 24 8.01 10.17 -3.87
N MET A 25 7.25 9.16 -4.30
CA MET A 25 7.15 7.89 -3.60
C MET A 25 8.51 7.19 -3.52
N SER A 26 9.30 7.22 -4.59
CA SER A 26 10.65 6.63 -4.60
C SER A 26 11.61 7.34 -3.66
N LYS A 27 11.55 8.68 -3.56
CA LYS A 27 12.34 9.45 -2.59
C LYS A 27 11.98 9.12 -1.15
N ILE A 28 10.68 9.01 -0.84
CA ILE A 28 10.19 8.65 0.49
C ILE A 28 10.59 7.21 0.83
N ALA A 29 10.38 6.28 -0.10
CA ALA A 29 10.75 4.88 0.07
C ALA A 29 12.25 4.70 0.34
N GLN A 30 13.10 5.44 -0.38
CA GLN A 30 14.55 5.45 -0.13
C GLN A 30 14.91 6.02 1.25
N LYS A 31 14.25 7.11 1.66
CA LYS A 31 14.46 7.74 2.96
C LYS A 31 14.10 6.81 4.12
N GLU A 32 12.98 6.10 3.99
CA GLU A 32 12.47 5.19 5.03
C GLU A 32 13.04 3.76 4.90
N ASN A 33 13.94 3.52 3.92
CA ASN A 33 14.54 2.21 3.64
C ASN A 33 13.50 1.09 3.39
N VAL A 34 12.38 1.42 2.74
CA VAL A 34 11.31 0.47 2.42
C VAL A 34 11.22 0.20 0.93
N SER A 35 10.80 -1.01 0.57
CA SER A 35 10.49 -1.36 -0.82
C SER A 35 9.27 -0.60 -1.31
N LEU A 36 9.31 -0.10 -2.54
CA LEU A 36 8.19 0.63 -3.16
C LEU A 36 6.88 -0.20 -3.13
N ASN A 37 6.97 -1.51 -3.30
CA ASN A 37 5.81 -2.41 -3.19
C ASN A 37 5.15 -2.35 -1.79
N SER A 38 5.94 -2.48 -0.73
CA SER A 38 5.43 -2.41 0.64
C SER A 38 4.90 -1.02 0.98
N PHE A 39 5.55 0.03 0.48
CA PHE A 39 5.08 1.40 0.62
C PHE A 39 3.72 1.61 -0.07
N VAL A 40 3.54 1.10 -1.29
CA VAL A 40 2.28 1.18 -2.03
C VAL A 40 1.17 0.42 -1.31
N ILE A 41 1.44 -0.80 -0.80
CA ILE A 41 0.46 -1.59 -0.06
C ILE A 41 -0.03 -0.82 1.17
N GLN A 42 0.88 -0.29 1.99
CA GLN A 42 0.53 0.51 3.16
C GLN A 42 -0.27 1.78 2.79
N CYS A 43 0.10 2.44 1.70
CA CYS A 43 -0.65 3.60 1.20
C CYS A 43 -2.08 3.21 0.81
N CYS A 44 -2.26 2.05 0.15
CA CYS A 44 -3.57 1.53 -0.23
C CYS A 44 -4.40 1.13 1.00
N GLU A 45 -3.81 0.40 1.95
CA GLU A 45 -4.48 0.01 3.20
C GLU A 45 -4.93 1.24 3.99
N TYR A 46 -4.04 2.22 4.16
CA TYR A 46 -4.38 3.49 4.82
C TYR A 46 -5.51 4.20 4.08
N ALA A 47 -5.46 4.30 2.75
CA ALA A 47 -6.51 4.94 1.98
C ALA A 47 -7.87 4.23 2.11
N ILE A 48 -7.89 2.89 2.12
CA ILE A 48 -9.11 2.09 2.29
C ILE A 48 -9.68 2.28 3.71
N ASP A 49 -8.84 2.18 4.74
CA ASP A 49 -9.24 2.40 6.13
C ASP A 49 -9.78 3.83 6.34
N ASN A 50 -9.12 4.83 5.76
CA ASN A 50 -9.60 6.23 5.81
C ASN A 50 -10.91 6.43 5.04
N MET A 51 -11.17 5.68 3.97
CA MET A 51 -12.46 5.69 3.27
C MET A 51 -13.58 5.00 4.07
N GLU A 52 -13.29 3.91 4.77
CA GLU A 52 -14.26 3.21 5.62
C GLU A 52 -14.60 4.00 6.90
N THR A 53 -13.60 4.63 7.51
CA THR A 53 -13.79 5.47 8.71
C THR A 53 -14.58 6.75 8.41
N GLY A 54 -14.55 7.23 7.16
CA GLY A 54 -15.42 8.31 6.67
C GLY A 54 -16.88 7.91 6.45
N LYS A 55 -17.26 6.63 6.64
CA LYS A 55 -18.63 6.11 6.44
C LYS A 55 -19.37 5.75 7.73
N LYS A 56 -18.91 6.23 8.89
CA LYS A 56 -19.67 6.20 10.17
C LYS A 56 -20.21 7.58 10.56
N GLU A 57 -20.76 8.30 9.61
CA GLU A 57 -21.70 9.39 9.90
C GLU A 57 -22.74 9.49 8.77
N ASN A 58 -23.67 8.54 8.76
CA ASN A 58 -25.11 8.81 8.59
C ASN A 58 -25.95 7.60 9.05
#